data_AF-A0A382G6Y5-F1
#
_entry.id   AF-A0A382G6Y5-F1
#
_cell.length_a   1.000
_cell.length_b   1.000
_cell.length_c   1.000
_cell.angle_alpha   90.00
_cell.angle_beta   90.00
_cell.angle_gamma   90.00
#
_symmetry.space_group_name_H-M   'P 1'
#
loop_
_entity.id
_entity.type
_entity.pdbx_description
1 polymer ?
#
loop_
_entity_poly.entity_id
_entity_poly.type
_entity_poly.pdbx_seq_one_letter_code
_entity_poly.pdbx_strand_id
1 'polypeptide(L)'
;MEWTNIALSGGSAERIIRTTIQWFGEDIRRIKNTFVIIGWPGPWRSEIELNKQVNFNLPENLLKSDAKWQAINIGNNESYLKLIKAGILSKEFYKYYQSWCLLRTHNQRWINYFTDIVCLQSYLKSLRIPYLFFHTSSALLVSNEYFSFSKQIDIRFWMNSPFKEDDSFCKILEKNFKYAPKSITNHFGEDGHQAWAKILEKKVNI
;
A
#
# COMPACT_ATOMS: atom_id res chain seq x y z
N MET A 1 15.58 -14.67 -12.65
CA MET A 1 14.15 -14.28 -12.52
C MET A 1 14.12 -12.78 -12.67
N GLU A 2 13.42 -12.27 -13.68
CA GLU A 2 13.27 -10.82 -13.86
C GLU A 2 12.16 -10.32 -12.92
N TRP A 3 12.40 -9.23 -12.20
CA TRP A 3 11.41 -8.64 -11.29
C TRP A 3 11.05 -7.24 -11.77
N THR A 4 9.77 -6.90 -11.65
CA THR A 4 9.28 -5.54 -11.92
C THR A 4 8.74 -4.97 -10.61
N ASN A 5 9.35 -3.89 -10.14
CA ASN A 5 8.85 -3.17 -8.96
C ASN A 5 7.93 -2.02 -9.40
N ILE A 6 6.64 -2.16 -9.10
CA ILE A 6 5.61 -1.13 -9.29
C ILE A 6 5.15 -0.49 -7.96
N ALA A 7 5.82 -0.83 -6.85
CA ALA A 7 5.54 -0.27 -5.54
C ALA A 7 6.10 1.15 -5.45
N LEU A 8 5.36 2.00 -4.73
CA LEU A 8 5.76 3.37 -4.44
C LEU A 8 5.71 3.58 -2.93
N SER A 9 6.78 4.13 -2.37
CA SER A 9 6.80 4.47 -0.95
C SER A 9 5.68 5.46 -0.63
N GLY A 10 4.93 5.18 0.44
CA GLY A 10 3.80 6.02 0.84
C GLY A 10 2.50 5.79 0.05
N GLY A 11 2.47 4.87 -0.91
CA GLY A 11 1.26 4.56 -1.68
C GLY A 11 0.10 4.07 -0.81
N SER A 12 -1.13 4.33 -1.27
CA SER A 12 -2.37 3.89 -0.61
C SER A 12 -2.88 2.53 -1.10
N ALA A 13 -3.89 1.99 -0.45
CA ALA A 13 -4.59 0.78 -0.91
C ALA A 13 -5.26 1.01 -2.27
N GLU A 14 -5.87 2.17 -2.49
CA GLU A 14 -6.48 2.53 -3.78
C GLU A 14 -5.42 2.59 -4.89
N ARG A 15 -4.20 3.06 -4.58
CA ARG A 15 -3.08 3.02 -5.53
C ARG A 15 -2.74 1.60 -5.95
N ILE A 16 -2.58 0.71 -4.97
CA ILE A 16 -2.22 -0.69 -5.21
C ILE A 16 -3.19 -1.30 -6.21
N ILE A 17 -4.50 -1.05 -6.04
CA ILE A 17 -5.52 -1.53 -6.96
C ILE A 17 -5.36 -0.90 -8.34
N ARG A 18 -5.39 0.45 -8.42
CA ARG A 18 -5.31 1.19 -9.69
C ARG A 18 -4.11 0.73 -10.51
N THR A 19 -2.94 0.74 -9.89
CA THR A 19 -1.67 0.46 -10.56
C THR A 19 -1.51 -1.01 -10.92
N THR A 20 -1.95 -1.95 -10.07
CA THR A 20 -1.89 -3.38 -10.41
C THR A 20 -2.84 -3.71 -11.56
N ILE A 21 -4.08 -3.24 -11.51
CA ILE A 21 -5.07 -3.49 -12.57
C ILE A 21 -4.62 -2.83 -13.88
N GLN A 22 -4.14 -1.58 -13.83
CA GLN A 22 -3.62 -0.90 -15.02
C GLN A 22 -2.41 -1.63 -15.59
N TRP A 23 -1.48 -2.10 -14.76
CA TRP A 23 -0.29 -2.82 -15.21
C TRP A 23 -0.63 -4.08 -16.00
N PHE A 24 -1.60 -4.88 -15.57
CA PHE A 24 -2.07 -6.02 -16.36
C PHE A 24 -2.92 -5.61 -17.56
N GLY A 25 -3.71 -4.53 -17.44
CA GLY A 25 -4.57 -4.02 -18.50
C GLY A 25 -3.82 -3.46 -19.71
N GLU A 26 -2.63 -2.89 -19.49
CA GLU A 26 -1.77 -2.36 -20.56
C GLU A 26 -1.11 -3.45 -21.40
N ASP A 27 -0.87 -4.64 -20.83
CA ASP A 27 -0.33 -5.77 -21.57
C ASP A 27 -0.77 -7.10 -20.95
N ILE A 28 -1.79 -7.70 -21.55
CA ILE A 28 -2.36 -8.98 -21.09
C ILE A 28 -1.35 -10.13 -21.09
N ARG A 29 -0.26 -10.03 -21.87
CA ARG A 29 0.80 -11.06 -21.89
C ARG A 29 1.50 -11.16 -20.53
N ARG A 30 1.48 -10.08 -19.74
CA ARG A 30 2.01 -10.04 -18.37
C ARG A 30 1.30 -11.01 -17.42
N ILE A 31 0.10 -11.50 -17.74
CA ILE A 31 -0.57 -12.51 -16.91
C ILE A 31 0.25 -13.81 -16.86
N LYS A 32 0.86 -14.19 -17.98
CA LYS A 32 1.60 -15.46 -18.08
C LYS A 32 2.90 -15.36 -17.29
N ASN A 33 3.17 -16.39 -16.47
CA ASN A 33 4.40 -16.52 -15.69
C ASN A 33 4.67 -15.38 -14.69
N THR A 34 3.63 -14.68 -14.25
CA THR A 34 3.76 -13.62 -13.25
C THR A 34 3.28 -14.09 -11.89
N PHE A 35 4.07 -13.77 -10.86
CA PHE A 35 3.71 -13.91 -9.46
C PHE A 35 3.63 -12.52 -8.82
N VAL A 36 2.56 -12.23 -8.09
CA VAL A 36 2.30 -10.89 -7.53
C VAL A 36 2.52 -10.90 -6.02
N ILE A 37 3.35 -9.98 -5.52
CA ILE A 37 3.53 -9.75 -4.07
C ILE A 37 2.99 -8.37 -3.71
N ILE A 38 2.11 -8.30 -2.71
CA ILE A 38 1.49 -7.03 -2.28
C ILE A 38 1.65 -6.85 -0.77
N GLY A 39 2.28 -5.73 -0.39
CA GLY A 39 2.34 -5.23 0.98
C GLY A 39 1.30 -4.13 1.21
N TRP A 40 0.25 -4.42 1.97
CA TRP A 40 -0.85 -3.49 2.20
C TRP A 40 -0.55 -2.45 3.30
N PRO A 41 -0.71 -1.13 3.05
CA PRO A 41 -0.22 -0.05 3.91
C PRO A 41 -1.16 0.36 5.05
N GLY A 42 -2.30 -0.32 5.23
CA GLY A 42 -3.34 0.07 6.18
C GLY A 42 -4.40 1.05 5.62
N PRO A 43 -5.48 1.31 6.38
CA PRO A 43 -6.68 2.01 5.89
C PRO A 43 -6.60 3.54 5.96
N TRP A 44 -5.49 4.09 6.44
CA TRP A 44 -5.37 5.52 6.82
C TRP A 44 -4.79 6.41 5.73
N ARG A 45 -4.56 5.85 4.53
CA ARG A 45 -3.99 6.54 3.38
C ARG A 45 -5.00 6.59 2.25
N SER A 46 -4.93 7.63 1.45
CA SER A 46 -5.62 7.74 0.16
C SER A 46 -4.75 8.54 -0.80
N GLU A 47 -5.22 8.78 -2.02
CA GLU A 47 -4.48 9.58 -3.00
C GLU A 47 -5.41 10.50 -3.77
N ILE A 48 -4.85 11.61 -4.24
CA ILE A 48 -5.51 12.51 -5.18
C ILE A 48 -4.57 12.78 -6.35
N GLU A 49 -5.12 12.76 -7.56
CA GLU A 49 -4.40 13.21 -8.75
C GLU A 49 -4.42 14.73 -8.81
N LEU A 50 -3.26 15.32 -9.06
CA LEU A 50 -3.08 16.76 -9.22
C LEU A 50 -2.75 17.11 -10.67
N ASN A 51 -3.04 18.34 -11.08
CA ASN A 51 -2.76 18.80 -12.44
C ASN A 51 -1.27 19.06 -12.73
N LYS A 52 -0.38 18.73 -11.78
CA LYS A 52 1.07 18.90 -11.89
C LYS A 52 1.81 17.75 -11.24
N GLN A 53 3.06 17.55 -11.65
CA GLN A 53 3.94 16.59 -10.99
C GLN A 53 4.22 17.05 -9.56
N VAL A 54 4.05 16.13 -8.62
CA VAL A 54 4.28 16.31 -7.19
C VAL A 54 5.13 15.19 -6.60
N ASN A 55 5.20 14.05 -7.30
CA ASN A 55 6.07 12.96 -6.95
C ASN A 55 7.29 12.92 -7.87
N PHE A 56 8.46 13.06 -7.25
CA PHE A 56 9.75 13.09 -7.95
C PHE A 56 10.53 11.77 -7.77
N ASN A 57 10.09 10.89 -6.87
CA ASN A 57 10.77 9.65 -6.54
C ASN A 57 10.02 8.44 -7.14
N LEU A 58 9.89 8.44 -8.46
CA LEU A 58 9.25 7.35 -9.19
C LEU A 58 10.29 6.28 -9.56
N PRO A 59 10.10 5.01 -9.20
CA PRO A 59 10.79 3.90 -9.83
C PRO A 59 10.70 3.95 -11.36
N GLU A 60 11.75 3.52 -12.05
CA GLU A 60 11.85 3.56 -13.53
C GLU A 60 10.69 2.83 -14.23
N ASN A 61 10.16 1.78 -13.60
CA ASN A 61 9.08 0.96 -14.12
C ASN A 61 7.67 1.48 -13.77
N LEU A 62 7.55 2.67 -13.18
CA LEU A 62 6.27 3.26 -12.86
C LEU A 62 5.62 3.95 -14.05
N LEU A 63 4.29 3.98 -13.99
CA LEU A 63 3.47 4.75 -14.90
C LEU A 63 3.81 6.24 -14.76
N LYS A 64 4.09 6.92 -15.88
CA LYS A 64 4.34 8.37 -15.88
C LYS A 64 3.19 9.17 -15.26
N SER A 65 1.97 8.63 -15.28
CA SER A 65 0.80 9.21 -14.61
C SER A 65 0.96 9.29 -13.09
N ASP A 66 1.68 8.37 -12.44
CA ASP A 66 1.90 8.36 -10.98
C ASP A 66 2.68 9.59 -10.48
N ALA A 67 3.36 10.31 -11.37
CA ALA A 67 4.04 11.59 -11.07
C ALA A 67 3.09 12.64 -10.47
N LYS A 68 1.80 12.55 -10.82
CA LYS A 68 0.77 13.51 -10.46
C LYS A 68 -0.02 13.13 -9.19
N TRP A 69 0.20 11.94 -8.65
CA TRP A 69 -0.55 11.46 -7.50
C TRP A 69 0.11 11.88 -6.19
N GLN A 70 -0.66 12.56 -5.34
CA GLN A 70 -0.26 12.96 -4.00
C GLN A 70 -0.93 12.06 -2.96
N ALA A 71 -0.12 11.37 -2.15
CA ALA A 71 -0.60 10.63 -1.01
C ALA A 71 -1.21 11.57 0.05
N ILE A 72 -2.37 11.18 0.55
CA ILE A 72 -3.11 11.83 1.64
C ILE A 72 -3.04 10.91 2.87
N ASN A 73 -2.41 11.41 3.93
CA ASN A 73 -2.19 10.68 5.17
C ASN A 73 -2.69 11.52 6.35
N ILE A 74 -3.44 10.88 7.25
CA ILE A 74 -3.86 11.50 8.51
C ILE A 74 -2.61 11.83 9.33
N GLY A 75 -2.60 13.02 9.95
CA GLY A 75 -1.50 13.46 10.80
C GLY A 75 -0.38 14.19 10.06
N ASN A 76 -0.40 14.21 8.72
CA ASN A 76 0.61 14.92 7.92
C ASN A 76 0.38 16.44 7.82
N ASN A 77 -0.35 17.05 8.77
CA ASN A 77 -0.68 18.48 8.77
C ASN A 77 0.55 19.36 8.55
N GLU A 78 1.59 19.19 9.37
CA GLU A 78 2.80 19.99 9.31
C GLU A 78 3.56 19.79 8.00
N SER A 79 3.68 18.54 7.56
CA SER A 79 4.34 18.19 6.29
C SER A 79 3.65 18.84 5.11
N TYR A 80 2.30 18.81 5.05
CA TYR A 80 1.55 19.48 4.00
C TYR A 80 1.68 21.00 4.07
N LEU A 81 1.65 21.60 5.27
CA LEU A 81 1.88 23.04 5.42
C LEU A 81 3.27 23.47 4.94
N LYS A 82 4.31 22.67 5.18
CA LYS A 82 5.66 22.91 4.64
C LYS A 82 5.69 22.85 3.11
N LEU A 83 5.04 21.84 2.52
CA LEU A 83 4.96 21.70 1.06
C LEU A 83 4.16 22.83 0.39
N ILE A 84 3.14 23.38 1.06
CA ILE A 84 2.42 24.57 0.60
C ILE A 84 3.31 25.79 0.64
N LYS A 85 4.05 26.00 1.74
CA LYS A 85 5.01 27.11 1.86
C LYS A 85 6.11 27.04 0.79
N ALA A 86 6.49 25.83 0.38
CA ALA A 86 7.45 25.59 -0.70
C ALA A 86 6.85 25.68 -2.12
N GLY A 87 5.55 25.98 -2.28
CA GLY A 87 4.88 26.07 -3.59
C GLY A 87 4.62 24.71 -4.28
N ILE A 88 4.93 23.60 -3.60
CA ILE A 88 4.75 22.24 -4.13
C ILE A 88 3.27 21.85 -4.08
N LEU A 89 2.56 22.14 -2.99
CA LEU A 89 1.13 21.88 -2.85
C LEU A 89 0.32 23.18 -2.80
N SER A 90 -0.95 23.13 -3.19
CA SER A 90 -1.84 24.30 -3.17
C SER A 90 -2.64 24.40 -1.87
N LYS A 91 -3.22 25.58 -1.62
CA LYS A 91 -4.14 25.76 -0.47
C LYS A 91 -5.43 24.95 -0.66
N GLU A 92 -5.85 24.73 -1.90
CA GLU A 92 -7.01 23.93 -2.28
C GLU A 92 -6.78 22.46 -1.95
N PHE A 93 -5.58 21.92 -2.22
CA PHE A 93 -5.20 20.58 -1.76
C PHE A 93 -5.35 20.45 -0.24
N TYR A 94 -4.91 21.46 0.52
CA TYR A 94 -4.99 21.41 1.98
C TYR A 94 -6.43 21.43 2.49
N LYS A 95 -7.29 22.27 1.89
CA LYS A 95 -8.73 22.27 2.19
C LYS A 95 -9.36 20.91 1.90
N TYR A 96 -9.04 20.32 0.74
CA TYR A 96 -9.50 18.98 0.38
C TYR A 96 -9.04 17.94 1.41
N TYR A 97 -7.76 17.96 1.80
CA TYR A 97 -7.22 17.07 2.83
C TYR A 97 -7.95 17.23 4.17
N GLN A 98 -8.21 18.45 4.63
CA GLN A 98 -8.97 18.70 5.86
C GLN A 98 -10.39 18.13 5.75
N SER A 99 -11.09 18.39 4.66
CA SER A 99 -12.42 17.81 4.41
C SER A 99 -12.39 16.29 4.36
N TRP A 100 -11.41 15.69 3.68
CA TRP A 100 -11.21 14.25 3.61
C TRP A 100 -10.96 13.64 5.00
N CYS A 101 -10.21 14.31 5.86
CA CYS A 101 -10.00 13.88 7.24
C CYS A 101 -11.28 13.93 8.08
N LEU A 102 -12.09 14.98 7.91
CA LEU A 102 -13.32 15.21 8.68
C LEU A 102 -14.49 14.32 8.25
N LEU A 103 -14.61 14.05 6.95
CA LEU A 103 -15.77 13.35 6.37
C LEU A 103 -15.64 11.82 6.39
N ARG A 104 -14.46 11.27 6.68
CA ARG A 104 -14.26 9.82 6.72
C ARG A 104 -14.20 9.30 8.15
N THR A 105 -15.19 8.47 8.49
CA THR A 105 -15.23 7.76 9.77
C THR A 105 -14.20 6.64 9.82
N HIS A 106 -13.85 6.21 11.03
CA HIS A 106 -13.04 5.02 11.27
C HIS A 106 -13.60 3.81 10.50
N ASN A 107 -14.91 3.59 10.60
CA ASN A 107 -15.58 2.44 9.98
C ASN A 107 -15.56 2.50 8.45
N GLN A 108 -15.77 3.68 7.85
CA GLN A 108 -15.70 3.83 6.40
C GLN A 108 -14.31 3.48 5.85
N ARG A 109 -13.24 3.88 6.56
CA ARG A 109 -11.87 3.60 6.14
C ARG A 109 -11.56 2.11 6.16
N TRP A 110 -11.99 1.40 7.19
CA TRP A 110 -11.83 -0.05 7.26
C TRP A 110 -12.67 -0.78 6.22
N ILE A 111 -13.93 -0.39 6.01
CA ILE A 111 -14.80 -0.99 4.98
C ILE A 111 -14.15 -0.82 3.60
N ASN A 112 -13.67 0.37 3.27
CA ASN A 112 -12.97 0.61 2.01
C ASN A 112 -11.71 -0.27 1.90
N TYR A 113 -10.90 -0.35 2.95
CA TYR A 113 -9.69 -1.17 2.95
C TYR A 113 -9.97 -2.67 2.76
N PHE A 114 -11.01 -3.21 3.41
CA PHE A 114 -11.45 -4.59 3.15
C PHE A 114 -11.93 -4.76 1.70
N THR A 115 -12.72 -3.81 1.21
CA THR A 115 -13.25 -3.83 -0.16
C THR A 115 -12.12 -3.82 -1.17
N ASP A 116 -11.09 -3.00 -0.93
CA ASP A 116 -9.90 -2.89 -1.74
C ASP A 116 -9.13 -4.22 -1.84
N ILE A 117 -8.93 -4.88 -0.70
CA ILE A 117 -8.27 -6.19 -0.64
C ILE A 117 -9.10 -7.25 -1.36
N VAL A 118 -10.40 -7.33 -1.09
CA VAL A 118 -11.31 -8.30 -1.73
C VAL A 118 -11.38 -8.07 -3.23
N CYS A 119 -11.43 -6.81 -3.68
CA CYS A 119 -11.45 -6.44 -5.08
C CYS A 119 -10.21 -6.98 -5.80
N LEU A 120 -9.02 -6.66 -5.30
CA LEU A 120 -7.78 -7.07 -5.95
C LEU A 120 -7.55 -8.59 -5.86
N GLN A 121 -7.90 -9.20 -4.73
CA GLN A 121 -7.94 -10.66 -4.58
C GLN A 121 -8.80 -11.29 -5.68
N SER A 122 -10.01 -10.77 -5.89
CA SER A 122 -10.96 -11.34 -6.84
C SER A 122 -10.49 -11.14 -8.29
N TYR A 123 -9.88 -9.99 -8.58
CA TYR A 123 -9.24 -9.70 -9.85
C TYR A 123 -8.09 -10.67 -10.17
N LEU A 124 -7.17 -10.90 -9.23
CA LEU A 124 -6.05 -11.81 -9.44
C LEU A 124 -6.52 -13.26 -9.61
N LYS A 125 -7.52 -13.68 -8.83
CA LYS A 125 -8.13 -15.01 -8.95
C LYS A 125 -8.84 -15.23 -10.28
N SER A 126 -9.57 -14.24 -10.79
CA SER A 126 -10.30 -14.37 -12.06
C SER A 126 -9.33 -14.55 -13.24
N LEU A 127 -8.15 -13.95 -13.15
CA LEU A 127 -7.06 -14.09 -14.12
C LEU A 127 -6.13 -15.28 -13.84
N ARG A 128 -6.36 -16.05 -12.76
CA ARG A 128 -5.51 -17.15 -12.30
C ARG A 128 -4.05 -16.75 -12.08
N ILE A 129 -3.83 -15.51 -11.65
CA ILE A 129 -2.50 -15.00 -11.32
C ILE A 129 -2.17 -15.47 -9.89
N PRO A 130 -1.06 -16.19 -9.64
CA PRO A 130 -0.64 -16.52 -8.30
C PRO A 130 -0.14 -15.28 -7.56
N TYR A 131 -0.47 -15.16 -6.28
CA TYR A 131 -0.13 -13.99 -5.48
C TYR A 131 0.12 -14.30 -4.01
N LEU A 132 0.82 -13.39 -3.34
CA LEU A 132 1.05 -13.39 -1.90
C LEU A 132 0.81 -11.99 -1.33
N PHE A 133 -0.09 -11.91 -0.35
CA PHE A 133 -0.38 -10.69 0.39
C PHE A 133 0.32 -10.71 1.74
N PHE A 134 0.68 -9.52 2.22
CA PHE A 134 1.01 -9.28 3.62
C PHE A 134 0.57 -7.88 3.98
N HIS A 135 0.37 -7.63 5.26
CA HIS A 135 0.19 -6.26 5.77
C HIS A 135 1.53 -5.64 6.14
N THR A 136 1.73 -4.41 5.68
CA THR A 136 2.93 -3.65 5.95
C THR A 136 2.90 -3.14 7.40
N SER A 137 1.78 -2.61 7.85
CA SER A 137 1.71 -1.82 9.10
C SER A 137 0.48 -2.01 9.98
N SER A 138 -0.57 -2.69 9.53
CA SER A 138 -1.80 -2.84 10.32
C SER A 138 -2.55 -4.12 9.98
N ALA A 139 -2.90 -4.88 11.01
CA ALA A 139 -3.77 -6.04 10.91
C ALA A 139 -5.20 -5.68 10.59
N LEU A 140 -5.87 -6.57 9.86
CA LEU A 140 -7.29 -6.50 9.59
C LEU A 140 -8.07 -6.65 10.90
N LEU A 141 -9.08 -5.80 11.07
CA LEU A 141 -9.93 -5.85 12.24
C LEU A 141 -10.83 -7.09 12.25
N VAL A 142 -10.93 -7.71 13.41
CA VAL A 142 -11.85 -8.82 13.69
C VAL A 142 -12.83 -8.36 14.76
N SER A 143 -13.83 -7.58 14.34
CA SER A 143 -14.98 -7.23 15.17
C SER A 143 -16.27 -7.64 14.44
N ASN A 144 -17.39 -7.67 15.17
CA ASN A 144 -18.69 -8.01 14.59
C ASN A 144 -19.06 -7.11 13.39
N GLU A 145 -18.62 -5.85 13.41
CA GLU A 145 -18.85 -4.88 12.33
C GLU A 145 -18.17 -5.29 11.02
N TYR A 146 -17.01 -5.95 11.10
CA TYR A 146 -16.20 -6.31 9.93
C TYR A 146 -16.27 -7.81 9.58
N PHE A 147 -17.07 -8.58 10.31
CA PHE A 147 -17.07 -10.05 10.20
C PHE A 147 -17.46 -10.56 8.81
N SER A 148 -18.42 -9.90 8.15
CA SER A 148 -18.82 -10.24 6.78
C SER A 148 -17.70 -9.96 5.77
N PHE A 149 -16.91 -8.92 5.99
CA PHE A 149 -15.77 -8.57 5.15
C PHE A 149 -14.58 -9.49 5.40
N SER A 150 -14.26 -9.77 6.66
CA SER A 150 -13.12 -10.63 7.03
C SER A 150 -13.28 -12.05 6.49
N LYS A 151 -14.52 -12.59 6.44
CA LYS A 151 -14.83 -13.89 5.83
C LYS A 151 -14.56 -13.98 4.33
N GLN A 152 -14.51 -12.86 3.62
CA GLN A 152 -14.23 -12.82 2.18
C GLN A 152 -12.72 -12.84 1.87
N ILE A 153 -11.88 -12.59 2.88
CA ILE A 153 -10.43 -12.64 2.75
C ILE A 153 -9.98 -14.10 2.63
N ASP A 154 -9.29 -14.41 1.54
CA ASP A 154 -8.69 -15.73 1.34
C ASP A 154 -7.32 -15.78 1.99
N ILE A 155 -7.31 -16.19 3.25
CA ILE A 155 -6.12 -16.22 4.11
C ILE A 155 -5.02 -17.16 3.61
N ARG A 156 -5.31 -18.08 2.66
CA ARG A 156 -4.31 -19.02 2.12
C ARG A 156 -3.22 -18.32 1.33
N PHE A 157 -3.52 -17.14 0.78
CA PHE A 157 -2.60 -16.34 -0.01
C PHE A 157 -1.96 -15.21 0.81
N TRP A 158 -1.88 -15.37 2.13
CA TRP A 158 -1.21 -14.43 3.02
C TRP A 158 0.08 -15.02 3.59
N MET A 159 1.10 -14.18 3.70
CA MET A 159 2.41 -14.54 4.26
C MET A 159 2.26 -15.12 5.68
N ASN A 160 1.52 -14.39 6.50
CA ASN A 160 1.20 -14.67 7.89
C ASN A 160 -0.30 -14.41 8.15
N SER A 161 -0.76 -14.41 9.40
CA SER A 161 -2.15 -14.08 9.68
C SER A 161 -2.44 -12.61 9.33
N PRO A 162 -3.45 -12.32 8.48
CA PRO A 162 -3.86 -10.94 8.23
C PRO A 162 -4.51 -10.28 9.46
N PHE A 163 -4.80 -11.04 10.51
CA PHE A 163 -5.57 -10.59 11.67
C PHE A 163 -4.70 -10.38 12.93
N LYS A 164 -3.39 -10.60 12.84
CA LYS A 164 -2.46 -10.43 13.98
C LYS A 164 -1.48 -9.31 13.71
N GLU A 165 -1.51 -8.26 14.53
CA GLU A 165 -0.63 -7.11 14.36
C GLU A 165 0.86 -7.50 14.36
N ASP A 166 1.24 -8.43 15.24
CA ASP A 166 2.61 -8.95 15.37
C ASP A 166 3.14 -9.68 14.13
N ASP A 167 2.25 -10.06 13.22
CA ASP A 167 2.57 -10.73 11.96
C ASP A 167 2.85 -9.73 10.82
N SER A 168 2.77 -8.41 11.09
CA SER A 168 3.02 -7.38 10.09
C SER A 168 4.49 -7.17 9.82
N PHE A 169 4.81 -6.71 8.60
CA PHE A 169 6.18 -6.35 8.22
C PHE A 169 6.83 -5.43 9.26
N CYS A 170 6.13 -4.36 9.65
CA CYS A 170 6.65 -3.44 10.66
C CYS A 170 6.91 -4.14 11.99
N LYS A 171 5.96 -4.91 12.53
CA LYS A 171 6.15 -5.60 13.82
C LYS A 171 7.20 -6.70 13.79
N ILE A 172 7.38 -7.36 12.66
CA ILE A 172 8.44 -8.37 12.48
C ILE A 172 9.81 -7.69 12.48
N LEU A 173 9.96 -6.59 11.75
CA LEU A 173 11.25 -5.89 11.65
C LEU A 173 11.60 -5.09 12.90
N GLU A 174 10.62 -4.50 13.61
CA GLU A 174 10.82 -3.76 14.88
C GLU A 174 11.60 -4.57 15.92
N LYS A 175 11.56 -5.91 15.85
CA LYS A 175 12.26 -6.80 16.81
C LYS A 175 13.77 -6.78 16.67
N ASN A 176 14.30 -6.55 15.46
CA ASN A 176 15.72 -6.76 15.16
C ASN A 176 16.36 -5.65 14.32
N PHE A 177 15.56 -4.74 13.76
CA PHE A 177 16.03 -3.71 12.83
C PHE A 177 15.65 -2.33 13.31
N LYS A 178 16.50 -1.36 12.99
CA LYS A 178 16.28 0.05 13.32
C LYS A 178 15.69 0.79 12.14
N TYR A 179 14.99 1.87 12.46
CA TYR A 179 14.57 2.85 11.47
C TYR A 179 15.77 3.57 10.87
N ALA A 180 15.65 3.93 9.59
CA ALA A 180 16.67 4.68 8.88
C ALA A 180 16.85 6.06 9.53
N PRO A 181 18.07 6.62 9.62
CA PRO A 181 18.31 7.91 10.26
C PRO A 181 17.48 9.07 9.67
N LYS A 182 17.14 8.98 8.38
CA LYS A 182 16.32 9.98 7.66
C LYS A 182 14.80 9.79 7.86
N SER A 183 14.38 8.72 8.51
CA SER A 183 12.97 8.39 8.76
C SER A 183 12.88 7.61 10.08
N ILE A 184 13.01 8.35 11.17
CA ILE A 184 13.18 7.81 12.53
C ILE A 184 11.93 7.07 13.03
N THR A 185 10.79 7.20 12.35
CA THR A 185 9.50 6.77 12.89
C THR A 185 8.77 5.70 12.07
N ASN A 186 9.20 5.40 10.84
CA ASN A 186 8.35 4.58 9.96
C ASN A 186 9.02 3.89 8.76
N HIS A 187 10.31 4.12 8.48
CA HIS A 187 11.01 3.39 7.41
C HIS A 187 12.26 2.70 7.96
N PHE A 188 12.32 1.38 7.82
CA PHE A 188 13.49 0.60 8.21
C PHE A 188 14.70 0.93 7.34
N GLY A 189 15.89 0.66 7.87
CA GLY A 189 17.09 0.63 7.05
C GLY A 189 17.01 -0.44 5.95
N GLU A 190 17.91 -0.31 4.97
CA GLU A 190 18.07 -1.26 3.87
C GLU A 190 18.26 -2.70 4.38
N ASP A 191 18.96 -2.86 5.50
CA ASP A 191 19.15 -4.14 6.18
C ASP A 191 17.83 -4.82 6.57
N GLY A 192 16.87 -4.06 7.10
CA GLY A 192 15.53 -4.55 7.42
C GLY A 192 14.76 -4.97 6.17
N HIS A 193 14.84 -4.16 5.10
CA HIS A 193 14.22 -4.51 3.81
C HIS A 193 14.83 -5.78 3.19
N GLN A 194 16.14 -5.94 3.23
CA GLN A 194 16.83 -7.15 2.77
C GLN A 194 16.47 -8.38 3.60
N ALA A 195 16.34 -8.23 4.92
CA ALA A 195 15.90 -9.32 5.78
C ALA A 195 14.47 -9.76 5.47
N TRP A 196 13.56 -8.81 5.23
CA TRP A 196 12.20 -9.11 4.79
C TRP A 196 12.16 -9.80 3.43
N ALA A 197 12.96 -9.35 2.47
CA ALA A 197 13.05 -9.97 1.15
C ALA A 197 13.44 -11.46 1.26
N LYS A 198 14.42 -11.79 2.12
CA LYS A 198 14.83 -13.18 2.39
C LYS A 198 13.72 -14.02 3.02
N ILE A 199 12.87 -13.41 3.85
CA ILE A 199 11.71 -14.08 4.46
C ILE A 199 10.66 -14.38 3.37
N LEU A 200 10.38 -13.41 2.49
CA LEU A 200 9.46 -13.59 1.37
C LEU A 200 9.96 -14.68 0.41
N GLU A 201 11.24 -14.65 0.03
CA GLU A 201 11.85 -15.63 -0.87
C GLU A 201 11.66 -17.06 -0.36
N LYS A 202 11.91 -17.30 0.93
CA LYS A 202 11.68 -18.62 1.56
C LYS A 202 10.23 -19.09 1.50
N LYS A 203 9.26 -18.17 1.53
CA LYS A 203 7.83 -18.49 1.44
C LYS A 203 7.38 -18.73 0.01
N VAL A 204 7.94 -17.98 -0.93
CA VAL A 204 7.56 -17.98 -2.34
C VAL A 204 8.25 -19.09 -3.13
N ASN A 205 9.31 -19.71 -2.58
CA ASN A 205 9.99 -20.87 -3.19
C ASN A 205 9.03 -22.04 -3.47
N ILE A 206 8.48 -21.96 -4.69
CA ILE A 206 8.26 -23.02 -5.68
C ILE A 206 9.61 -23.66 -6.03
#